data_AF-A0A8I1RHJ8-F1
#
_entry.id   AF-A0A8I1RHJ8-F1
#
_cell.length_a   1.000
_cell.length_b   1.000
_cell.length_c   1.000
_cell.angle_alpha   90.00
_cell.angle_beta   90.00
_cell.angle_gamma   90.00
#
_symmetry.space_group_name_H-M   'P 1'
#
loop_
_entity.id
_entity.type
_entity.pdbx_description
1 polymer ?
#
loop_
_entity_poly.entity_id
_entity_poly.type
_entity_poly.pdbx_seq_one_letter_code
_entity_poly.pdbx_strand_id
1 'polypeptide(L)'
;MRAPKFWTSKAPFSRLTAQLLSPIGALYGLSVKWRNTSEWRYRSRARVICVGNLSVGGTGKTPAAIEIAHLLQARGLQTFFLSRGYGGRTRGPMRVDPTVHKVRDVGDEPLVLARTAPTVVARNRMAGAEFADMAGADVLVMDDGHQNNSLRKHISFVVIDAQRPYGNGHIVPAGPLREPVRQGLRRATAVILMGKGSPKLPGYRGPVLRAQLVPQEIPGIKDKPVIAFAGIGQPKKLLHSLQSLGAQVKELRGFGDHHTYTAKEIAKLKARAQQEGAQLITTEKDFVRLTPKQRHGIRFLPVRAVFENPDAVIALMDRYAIPNRVQKSA
;
A
#
# COMPACT_ATOMS: atom_id res chain seq x y z
N MET A 1 -12.95 4.48 8.33
CA MET A 1 -13.97 3.42 8.60
C MET A 1 -13.24 2.22 9.18
N ARG A 2 -13.67 1.62 10.30
CA ARG A 2 -13.00 0.41 10.83
C ARG A 2 -13.45 -0.82 10.04
N ALA A 3 -12.52 -1.67 9.64
CA ALA A 3 -12.85 -2.94 8.99
C ALA A 3 -13.81 -3.74 9.91
N PRO A 4 -14.93 -4.28 9.39
CA PRO A 4 -15.86 -5.03 10.21
C PRO A 4 -15.21 -6.25 10.86
N LYS A 5 -15.45 -6.47 12.16
CA LYS A 5 -14.86 -7.58 12.91
C LYS A 5 -15.17 -8.94 12.28
N PHE A 6 -16.34 -9.08 11.64
CA PHE A 6 -16.77 -10.32 11.01
C PHE A 6 -15.96 -10.71 9.75
N TRP A 7 -15.17 -9.80 9.17
CA TRP A 7 -14.28 -10.13 8.06
C TRP A 7 -13.10 -11.02 8.47
N THR A 8 -12.76 -11.03 9.75
CA THR A 8 -11.62 -11.79 10.31
C THR A 8 -12.02 -12.74 11.44
N SER A 9 -13.17 -12.53 12.07
CA SER A 9 -13.66 -13.34 13.17
C SER A 9 -14.21 -14.69 12.67
N LYS A 10 -13.90 -15.76 13.41
CA LYS A 10 -14.46 -17.10 13.18
C LYS A 10 -15.74 -17.36 13.99
N ALA A 11 -16.22 -16.39 14.76
CA ALA A 11 -17.38 -16.55 15.63
C ALA A 11 -18.67 -16.91 14.83
N PRO A 12 -19.61 -17.69 15.39
CA PRO A 12 -20.82 -18.12 14.69
C PRO A 12 -21.64 -16.95 14.14
N PHE A 13 -21.85 -15.90 14.95
CA PHE A 13 -22.58 -14.71 14.53
C PHE A 13 -21.89 -13.99 13.35
N SER A 14 -20.56 -13.93 13.35
CA SER A 14 -19.78 -13.35 12.24
C SER A 14 -19.93 -14.14 10.93
N ARG A 15 -20.07 -15.47 11.02
CA ARG A 15 -20.32 -16.32 9.85
C ARG A 15 -21.73 -16.10 9.29
N LEU A 16 -22.73 -15.99 10.17
CA LEU A 16 -24.11 -15.74 9.75
C LEU A 16 -24.22 -14.38 9.04
N THR A 17 -23.62 -13.32 9.59
CA THR A 17 -23.59 -12.01 8.92
C THR A 17 -22.91 -12.08 7.54
N ALA A 18 -21.79 -12.80 7.42
CA ALA A 18 -21.11 -12.98 6.14
C ALA A 18 -21.96 -13.77 5.13
N GLN A 19 -22.67 -14.81 5.58
CA GLN A 19 -23.58 -15.60 4.74
C GLN A 19 -24.75 -14.78 4.22
N LEU A 20 -25.38 -13.97 5.08
CA LEU A 20 -26.48 -13.06 4.68
C LEU A 20 -26.02 -12.02 3.65
N LEU A 21 -24.78 -11.52 3.76
CA LEU A 21 -24.22 -10.57 2.80
C LEU A 21 -23.61 -11.23 1.56
N SER A 22 -23.44 -12.56 1.56
CA SER A 22 -22.76 -13.29 0.49
C SER A 22 -23.41 -13.16 -0.89
N PRO A 23 -24.76 -13.09 -1.04
CA PRO A 23 -25.38 -12.88 -2.35
C PRO A 23 -25.00 -11.51 -2.94
N ILE A 24 -24.99 -10.47 -2.11
CA ILE A 24 -24.57 -9.12 -2.52
C ILE A 24 -23.09 -9.12 -2.93
N GLY A 25 -22.25 -9.81 -2.15
CA GLY A 25 -20.83 -10.00 -2.49
C GLY A 25 -20.61 -10.76 -3.79
N ALA A 26 -21.44 -11.77 -4.08
CA ALA A 26 -21.40 -12.53 -5.33
C ALA A 26 -21.80 -11.68 -6.54
N LEU A 27 -22.88 -10.89 -6.43
CA LEU A 27 -23.29 -9.94 -7.46
C LEU A 27 -22.20 -8.89 -7.74
N TYR A 28 -21.58 -8.37 -6.68
CA TYR A 28 -20.41 -7.48 -6.82
C TYR A 28 -19.25 -8.20 -7.54
N GLY A 29 -18.94 -9.43 -7.15
CA GLY A 29 -17.92 -10.26 -7.80
C GLY A 29 -18.17 -10.49 -9.29
N LEU A 30 -19.43 -10.71 -9.68
CA LEU A 30 -19.83 -10.82 -11.09
C LEU A 30 -19.59 -9.51 -11.84
N SER A 31 -19.95 -8.36 -11.27
CA SER A 31 -19.69 -7.05 -11.89
C SER A 31 -18.19 -6.80 -12.11
N VAL A 32 -17.36 -7.21 -11.15
CA VAL A 32 -15.90 -7.13 -11.26
C VAL A 32 -15.39 -8.06 -12.36
N LYS A 33 -15.95 -9.28 -12.45
CA LYS A 33 -15.60 -10.23 -13.51
C LYS A 33 -15.90 -9.68 -14.89
N TRP A 34 -17.08 -9.09 -15.09
CA TRP A 34 -17.50 -8.48 -16.35
C TRP A 34 -16.66 -7.26 -16.72
N ARG A 35 -16.34 -6.40 -15.75
CA ARG A 35 -15.43 -5.28 -16.01
C ARG A 35 -14.03 -5.77 -16.40
N ASN A 36 -13.59 -6.88 -15.82
CA ASN A 36 -12.27 -7.43 -16.04
C ASN A 36 -12.14 -8.27 -17.33
N THR A 37 -13.23 -8.53 -18.07
CA THR A 37 -13.17 -9.14 -19.42
C THR A 37 -12.90 -8.12 -20.50
N SER A 38 -13.05 -6.83 -20.22
CA SER A 38 -12.72 -5.76 -21.16
C SER A 38 -11.19 -5.67 -21.33
N GLU A 39 -10.74 -5.61 -22.58
CA GLU A 39 -9.32 -5.43 -22.92
C GLU A 39 -8.80 -4.06 -22.45
N TRP A 40 -7.48 -3.95 -22.35
CA TRP A 40 -6.85 -2.68 -22.04
C TRP A 40 -7.06 -1.70 -23.20
N ARG A 41 -7.32 -0.45 -22.85
CA ARG A 41 -7.69 0.59 -23.83
C ARG A 41 -6.53 1.50 -24.20
N TYR A 42 -5.45 1.45 -23.44
CA TYR A 42 -4.27 2.27 -23.65
C TYR A 42 -2.97 1.53 -23.32
N ARG A 43 -1.94 1.78 -24.13
CA ARG A 43 -0.57 1.31 -23.95
C ARG A 43 0.34 2.53 -23.81
N SER A 44 0.85 2.72 -22.60
CA SER A 44 1.83 3.76 -22.28
C SER A 44 3.17 3.51 -22.99
N ARG A 45 3.89 4.60 -23.28
CA ARG A 45 5.27 4.56 -23.78
C ARG A 45 6.20 4.00 -22.69
N ALA A 46 6.03 4.44 -21.45
CA ALA A 46 6.72 3.88 -20.30
C ALA A 46 6.34 2.42 -20.05
N ARG A 47 7.27 1.66 -19.45
CA ARG A 47 6.94 0.32 -18.95
C ARG A 47 6.03 0.45 -17.72
N VAL A 48 4.94 -0.30 -17.70
CA VAL A 48 3.98 -0.26 -16.60
C VAL A 48 4.15 -1.47 -15.69
N ILE A 49 4.51 -1.23 -14.44
CA ILE A 49 4.58 -2.22 -13.36
C ILE A 49 3.46 -1.91 -12.38
N CYS A 50 2.54 -2.85 -12.18
CA CYS A 50 1.44 -2.71 -11.24
C CYS A 50 1.75 -3.44 -9.95
N VAL A 51 1.54 -2.77 -8.81
CA VAL A 51 1.59 -3.37 -7.47
C VAL A 51 0.20 -3.25 -6.87
N GLY A 52 -0.49 -4.37 -6.70
CA GLY A 52 -1.84 -4.38 -6.14
C GLY A 52 -2.07 -5.53 -5.19
N ASN A 53 -3.30 -5.67 -4.73
CA ASN A 53 -3.71 -6.78 -3.88
C ASN A 53 -5.15 -7.22 -4.22
N LEU A 54 -5.62 -8.25 -3.53
CA LEU A 54 -6.96 -8.82 -3.73
C LEU A 54 -7.93 -8.47 -2.60
N SER A 55 -7.49 -7.77 -1.55
CA SER A 55 -8.29 -7.48 -0.36
C SER A 55 -8.28 -6.01 0.04
N VAL A 56 -9.32 -5.57 0.74
CA VAL A 56 -9.35 -4.28 1.42
C VAL A 56 -8.50 -4.38 2.68
N GLY A 57 -7.48 -3.52 2.78
CA GLY A 57 -6.59 -3.44 3.94
C GLY A 57 -5.10 -3.33 3.59
N GLY A 58 -4.29 -3.17 4.63
CA GLY A 58 -2.84 -3.00 4.52
C GLY A 58 -2.09 -4.32 4.35
N THR A 59 -1.95 -4.78 3.11
CA THR A 59 -1.14 -5.96 2.73
C THR A 59 0.34 -5.63 2.48
N GLY A 60 0.78 -4.39 2.70
CA GLY A 60 2.15 -3.94 2.41
C GLY A 60 2.40 -3.51 0.97
N LYS A 61 1.34 -3.18 0.20
CA LYS A 61 1.45 -2.71 -1.19
C LYS A 61 2.34 -1.48 -1.35
N THR A 62 2.03 -0.40 -0.63
CA THR A 62 2.76 0.87 -0.78
C THR A 62 4.25 0.71 -0.47
N PRO A 63 4.67 0.03 0.63
CA PRO A 63 6.09 -0.29 0.84
C PRO A 63 6.71 -1.16 -0.27
N ALA A 64 5.98 -2.14 -0.81
CA ALA A 64 6.46 -2.96 -1.92
C ALA A 64 6.60 -2.15 -3.22
N ALA A 65 5.70 -1.21 -3.48
CA ALA A 65 5.78 -0.31 -4.62
C ALA A 65 6.98 0.64 -4.52
N ILE A 66 7.24 1.17 -3.32
CA ILE A 66 8.43 1.97 -3.01
C ILE A 66 9.70 1.17 -3.25
N GLU A 67 9.77 -0.07 -2.75
CA GLU A 67 10.96 -0.90 -2.94
C GLU A 67 11.20 -1.27 -4.41
N ILE A 68 10.13 -1.60 -5.14
CA ILE A 68 10.21 -1.80 -6.60
C ILE A 68 10.72 -0.53 -7.30
N ALA A 69 10.29 0.65 -6.88
CA ALA A 69 10.77 1.91 -7.44
C ALA A 69 12.26 2.14 -7.16
N HIS A 70 12.75 1.82 -5.95
CA HIS A 70 14.19 1.88 -5.65
C HIS A 70 15.00 0.95 -6.57
N LEU A 71 14.54 -0.28 -6.81
CA LEU A 71 15.21 -1.22 -7.72
C LEU A 71 15.26 -0.69 -9.17
N LEU A 72 14.21 0.01 -9.62
CA LEU A 72 14.15 0.62 -10.95
C LEU A 72 15.05 1.87 -11.04
N GLN A 73 15.07 2.70 -10.01
CA GLN A 73 15.95 3.87 -9.92
C GLN A 73 17.43 3.45 -9.88
N ALA A 74 17.75 2.34 -9.19
CA ALA A 74 19.08 1.75 -9.20
C ALA A 74 19.52 1.24 -10.59
N ARG A 75 18.56 1.01 -11.51
CA ARG A 75 18.82 0.73 -12.93
C ARG A 75 18.92 1.99 -13.80
N GLY A 76 18.95 3.18 -13.19
CA GLY A 76 19.04 4.47 -13.87
C GLY A 76 17.77 4.90 -14.59
N LEU A 77 16.60 4.38 -14.17
CA LEU A 77 15.32 4.67 -14.82
C LEU A 77 14.56 5.81 -14.14
N GLN A 78 14.02 6.72 -14.95
CA GLN A 78 13.07 7.73 -14.51
C GLN A 78 11.75 7.07 -14.12
N THR A 79 11.62 6.76 -12.84
CA THR A 79 10.48 6.03 -12.28
C THR A 79 9.43 6.99 -11.76
N PHE A 80 8.19 6.80 -12.19
CA PHE A 80 7.03 7.59 -11.75
C PHE A 80 6.01 6.67 -11.07
N PHE A 81 5.36 7.15 -10.01
CA PHE A 81 4.20 6.48 -9.44
C PHE A 81 2.90 6.95 -10.11
N LEU A 82 1.96 6.04 -10.29
CA LEU A 82 0.60 6.35 -10.73
C LEU A 82 -0.42 5.85 -9.70
N SER A 83 -1.15 6.78 -9.08
CA SER A 83 -2.13 6.48 -8.02
C SER A 83 -3.51 7.08 -8.30
N ARG A 84 -4.54 6.60 -7.58
CA ARG A 84 -5.95 7.04 -7.75
C ARG A 84 -6.23 8.32 -7.02
N GLY A 85 -5.42 8.59 -5.98
CA GLY A 85 -5.75 9.56 -4.96
C GLY A 85 -7.03 9.17 -4.22
N TYR A 86 -7.07 7.94 -3.71
CA TYR A 86 -8.20 7.49 -2.89
C TYR A 86 -8.37 8.42 -1.68
N GLY A 87 -9.60 8.84 -1.41
CA GLY A 87 -9.91 9.84 -0.37
C GLY A 87 -9.62 11.29 -0.76
N GLY A 88 -8.93 11.54 -1.88
CA GLY A 88 -8.66 12.87 -2.42
C GLY A 88 -9.78 13.42 -3.32
N ARG A 89 -9.83 14.75 -3.42
CA ARG A 89 -10.77 15.49 -4.29
C ARG A 89 -10.30 15.56 -5.74
N THR A 90 -9.00 15.60 -5.96
CA THR A 90 -8.39 15.70 -7.28
C THR A 90 -8.81 14.54 -8.16
N ARG A 91 -9.28 14.85 -9.39
CA ARG A 91 -9.56 13.84 -10.42
C ARG A 91 -8.32 13.56 -11.29
N GLY A 92 -7.42 14.52 -11.43
CA GLY A 92 -6.20 14.42 -12.24
C GLY A 92 -6.44 14.45 -13.75
N PRO A 93 -5.39 14.24 -14.56
CA PRO A 93 -4.02 13.95 -14.14
C PRO A 93 -3.33 15.16 -13.52
N MET A 94 -2.58 14.94 -12.43
CA MET A 94 -1.78 15.98 -11.78
C MET A 94 -0.60 15.36 -11.03
N ARG A 95 0.58 15.99 -11.12
CA ARG A 95 1.75 15.66 -10.30
C ARG A 95 1.54 16.14 -8.86
N VAL A 96 1.82 15.27 -7.90
CA VAL A 96 1.74 15.55 -6.48
C VAL A 96 2.99 16.31 -6.05
N ASP A 97 2.79 17.54 -5.59
CA ASP A 97 3.73 18.28 -4.75
C ASP A 97 3.41 18.06 -3.25
N PRO A 98 4.28 17.39 -2.47
CA PRO A 98 4.04 17.13 -1.04
C PRO A 98 4.20 18.37 -0.14
N THR A 99 4.74 19.48 -0.65
CA THR A 99 4.87 20.74 0.09
C THR A 99 3.59 21.58 0.03
N VAL A 100 2.85 21.49 -1.07
CA VAL A 100 1.62 22.25 -1.31
C VAL A 100 0.36 21.41 -1.04
N HIS A 101 0.32 20.17 -1.53
CA HIS A 101 -0.90 19.36 -1.47
C HIS A 101 -1.10 18.69 -0.10
N LYS A 102 -2.37 18.61 0.30
CA LYS A 102 -2.81 17.95 1.53
C LYS A 102 -3.52 16.64 1.20
N VAL A 103 -3.73 15.81 2.22
CA VAL A 103 -4.45 14.52 2.09
C VAL A 103 -5.84 14.69 1.47
N ARG A 104 -6.55 15.78 1.78
CA ARG A 104 -7.87 16.06 1.18
C ARG A 104 -7.81 16.30 -0.33
N ASP A 105 -6.67 16.74 -0.85
CA ASP A 105 -6.50 17.08 -2.26
C ASP A 105 -6.18 15.81 -3.03
N VAL A 106 -5.16 15.07 -2.60
CA VAL A 106 -4.56 13.97 -3.37
C VAL A 106 -4.68 12.60 -2.71
N GLY A 107 -5.11 12.49 -1.46
CA GLY A 107 -5.05 11.26 -0.66
C GLY A 107 -3.75 11.13 0.12
N ASP A 108 -3.69 10.16 1.05
CA ASP A 108 -2.52 9.91 1.89
C ASP A 108 -1.45 9.08 1.18
N GLU A 109 -1.83 8.03 0.47
CA GLU A 109 -0.89 7.17 -0.27
C GLU A 109 -0.05 7.94 -1.30
N PRO A 110 -0.62 8.84 -2.13
CA PRO A 110 0.20 9.60 -3.08
C PRO A 110 1.19 10.55 -2.41
N LEU A 111 0.87 11.10 -1.23
CA LEU A 111 1.82 11.94 -0.49
C LEU A 111 3.00 11.12 0.04
N VAL A 112 2.76 9.88 0.46
CA VAL A 112 3.83 8.97 0.87
C VAL A 112 4.72 8.60 -0.32
N LEU A 113 4.11 8.22 -1.45
CA LEU A 113 4.84 7.87 -2.68
C LEU A 113 5.67 9.05 -3.22
N ALA A 114 5.13 10.28 -3.15
CA ALA A 114 5.78 11.49 -3.65
C ALA A 114 7.09 11.84 -2.93
N ARG A 115 7.36 11.24 -1.77
CA ARG A 115 8.65 11.38 -1.06
C ARG A 115 9.77 10.57 -1.70
N THR A 116 9.42 9.54 -2.49
CA THR A 116 10.39 8.63 -3.12
C THR A 116 10.60 8.96 -4.59
N ALA A 117 9.52 9.22 -5.33
CA ALA A 117 9.58 9.49 -6.76
C ALA A 117 8.40 10.38 -7.21
N PRO A 118 8.51 11.06 -8.38
CA PRO A 118 7.41 11.80 -8.95
C PRO A 118 6.13 10.96 -8.99
N THR A 119 5.06 11.48 -8.39
CA THR A 119 3.79 10.76 -8.25
C THR A 119 2.69 11.49 -8.97
N VAL A 120 1.97 10.80 -9.84
CA VAL A 120 0.81 11.32 -10.57
C VAL A 120 -0.47 10.74 -9.98
N VAL A 121 -1.42 11.61 -9.65
CA VAL A 121 -2.77 11.23 -9.27
C VAL A 121 -3.69 11.42 -10.47
N ALA A 122 -4.40 10.37 -10.87
CA ALA A 122 -5.37 10.42 -11.97
C ALA A 122 -6.44 9.34 -11.83
N ARG A 123 -7.72 9.70 -11.67
CA ARG A 123 -8.83 8.72 -11.66
C ARG A 123 -8.91 7.96 -12.99
N ASN A 124 -8.69 8.65 -14.09
CA ASN A 124 -8.45 8.03 -15.39
C ASN A 124 -6.95 7.66 -15.49
N ARG A 125 -6.65 6.36 -15.42
CA ARG A 125 -5.28 5.85 -15.47
C ARG A 125 -4.59 6.07 -16.81
N MET A 126 -5.35 6.16 -17.90
CA MET A 126 -4.80 6.39 -19.23
C MET A 126 -4.24 7.81 -19.31
N ALA A 127 -5.06 8.80 -18.95
CA ALA A 127 -4.63 10.20 -18.88
C ALA A 127 -3.47 10.42 -17.89
N GLY A 128 -3.44 9.68 -16.79
CA GLY A 128 -2.30 9.70 -15.85
C GLY A 128 -1.01 9.12 -16.43
N ALA A 129 -1.12 8.06 -17.23
CA ALA A 129 0.04 7.47 -17.92
C ALA A 129 0.53 8.38 -19.05
N GLU A 130 -0.36 8.97 -19.84
CA GLU A 130 -0.04 9.97 -20.86
C GLU A 130 0.70 11.16 -20.26
N PHE A 131 0.21 11.70 -19.15
CA PHE A 131 0.85 12.80 -18.43
C PHE A 131 2.29 12.43 -18.01
N ALA A 132 2.49 11.21 -17.50
CA ALA A 132 3.80 10.77 -17.06
C ALA A 132 4.75 10.48 -18.24
N ASP A 133 4.23 9.94 -19.34
CA ASP A 133 4.97 9.74 -20.59
C ASP A 133 5.49 11.08 -21.13
N MET A 134 4.64 12.12 -21.13
CA MET A 134 5.03 13.48 -21.52
C MET A 134 6.05 14.10 -20.55
N ALA A 135 6.02 13.71 -19.28
CA ALA A 135 6.97 14.14 -18.26
C ALA A 135 8.30 13.34 -18.26
N GLY A 136 8.49 12.42 -19.22
CA GLY A 136 9.74 11.68 -19.41
C GLY A 136 9.87 10.42 -18.54
N ALA A 137 8.76 9.81 -18.11
CA ALA A 137 8.83 8.54 -17.38
C ALA A 137 9.35 7.39 -18.26
N ASP A 138 10.34 6.65 -17.76
CA ASP A 138 10.78 5.39 -18.36
C ASP A 138 9.90 4.22 -17.88
N VAL A 139 9.50 4.28 -16.61
CA VAL A 139 8.72 3.25 -15.93
C VAL A 139 7.65 3.88 -15.04
N LEU A 140 6.44 3.35 -15.12
CA LEU A 140 5.30 3.68 -14.27
C LEU A 140 5.03 2.57 -13.27
N VAL A 141 5.16 2.87 -11.98
CA VAL A 141 4.74 1.99 -10.88
C VAL A 141 3.34 2.37 -10.44
N MET A 142 2.35 1.56 -10.82
CA MET A 142 0.95 1.79 -10.46
C MET A 142 0.63 1.15 -9.11
N ASP A 143 0.39 1.99 -8.09
CA ASP A 143 -0.06 1.54 -6.76
C ASP A 143 -1.58 1.27 -6.75
N ASP A 144 -1.96 0.14 -6.17
CA ASP A 144 -3.33 -0.38 -6.07
C ASP A 144 -4.06 -0.54 -7.42
N GLY A 145 -3.32 -0.88 -8.47
CA GLY A 145 -3.83 -0.93 -9.85
C GLY A 145 -4.32 -2.29 -10.34
N HIS A 146 -4.32 -3.35 -9.52
CA HIS A 146 -4.53 -4.71 -10.01
C HIS A 146 -5.93 -4.93 -10.62
N GLN A 147 -6.95 -4.26 -10.09
CA GLN A 147 -8.32 -4.24 -10.64
C GLN A 147 -8.53 -3.26 -11.79
N ASN A 148 -7.55 -2.39 -12.10
CA ASN A 148 -7.65 -1.45 -13.21
C ASN A 148 -7.19 -2.12 -14.49
N ASN A 149 -8.10 -2.32 -15.45
CA ASN A 149 -7.76 -2.90 -16.74
C ASN A 149 -7.59 -1.86 -17.86
N SER A 150 -7.82 -0.57 -17.61
CA SER A 150 -7.74 0.46 -18.68
C SER A 150 -6.33 0.62 -19.26
N LEU A 151 -5.29 0.29 -18.48
CA LEU A 151 -3.88 0.42 -18.86
C LEU A 151 -3.22 -0.95 -18.98
N ARG A 152 -2.51 -1.20 -20.09
CA ARG A 152 -1.71 -2.43 -20.26
C ARG A 152 -0.56 -2.47 -19.25
N LYS A 153 -0.51 -3.54 -18.47
CA LYS A 153 0.56 -3.81 -17.50
C LYS A 153 1.58 -4.75 -18.13
N HIS A 154 2.86 -4.45 -17.98
CA HIS A 154 3.94 -5.37 -18.37
C HIS A 154 4.18 -6.39 -17.26
N ILE A 155 4.22 -5.91 -16.01
CA ILE A 155 4.32 -6.74 -14.81
C ILE A 155 3.16 -6.39 -13.88
N SER A 156 2.51 -7.41 -13.32
CA SER A 156 1.43 -7.26 -12.34
C SER A 156 1.78 -8.07 -11.09
N PHE A 157 2.25 -7.39 -10.06
CA PHE A 157 2.49 -7.97 -8.74
C PHE A 157 1.20 -7.98 -7.92
N VAL A 158 0.88 -9.14 -7.34
CA VAL A 158 -0.18 -9.27 -6.35
C VAL A 158 0.44 -9.51 -4.98
N VAL A 159 0.29 -8.53 -4.09
CA VAL A 159 0.78 -8.59 -2.72
C VAL A 159 -0.25 -9.24 -1.81
N ILE A 160 0.14 -10.30 -1.12
CA ILE A 160 -0.68 -11.07 -0.18
C ILE A 160 -0.01 -11.05 1.20
N ASP A 161 -0.76 -10.69 2.24
CA ASP A 161 -0.31 -10.89 3.62
C ASP A 161 -0.24 -12.40 3.90
N ALA A 162 0.98 -12.91 4.10
CA ALA A 162 1.24 -14.34 4.19
C ALA A 162 0.67 -14.98 5.47
N GLN A 163 0.47 -14.19 6.53
CA GLN A 163 -0.07 -14.66 7.81
C GLN A 163 -1.59 -14.65 7.81
N ARG A 164 -2.20 -13.65 7.14
CA ARG A 164 -3.67 -13.47 7.10
C ARG A 164 -4.15 -13.33 5.65
N PRO A 165 -3.98 -14.38 4.84
CA PRO A 165 -4.45 -14.37 3.46
C PRO A 165 -5.99 -14.32 3.43
N TYR A 166 -6.56 -13.53 2.53
CA TYR A 166 -7.98 -13.57 2.09
C TYR A 166 -9.09 -13.32 3.14
N GLY A 167 -8.79 -13.21 4.44
CA GLY A 167 -9.79 -13.02 5.50
C GLY A 167 -10.78 -14.18 5.58
N ASN A 168 -12.08 -13.88 5.62
CA ASN A 168 -13.15 -14.90 5.62
C ASN A 168 -13.44 -15.51 4.22
N GLY A 169 -12.65 -15.19 3.20
CA GLY A 169 -12.80 -15.74 1.84
C GLY A 169 -13.96 -15.17 1.03
N HIS A 170 -14.71 -14.21 1.57
CA HIS A 170 -15.84 -13.58 0.87
C HIS A 170 -15.45 -12.23 0.26
N ILE A 171 -16.18 -11.84 -0.78
CA ILE A 171 -16.03 -10.56 -1.47
C ILE A 171 -16.79 -9.47 -0.70
N VAL A 172 -16.30 -8.23 -0.75
CA VAL A 172 -16.97 -7.05 -0.18
C VAL A 172 -18.43 -6.98 -0.68
N PRO A 173 -19.42 -6.75 0.20
CA PRO A 173 -19.30 -6.39 1.62
C PRO A 173 -19.23 -7.58 2.60
N ALA A 174 -19.47 -8.81 2.15
CA ALA A 174 -19.48 -10.02 2.99
C ALA A 174 -18.10 -10.38 3.57
N GLY A 175 -17.03 -9.93 2.91
CA GLY A 175 -15.65 -10.14 3.33
C GLY A 175 -14.70 -9.08 2.80
N PRO A 176 -13.39 -9.23 3.04
CA PRO A 176 -12.41 -8.24 2.65
C PRO A 176 -11.98 -8.36 1.18
N LEU A 177 -12.33 -9.42 0.45
CA LEU A 177 -11.85 -9.59 -0.93
C LEU A 177 -12.50 -8.58 -1.87
N ARG A 178 -11.73 -8.00 -2.78
CA ARG A 178 -12.22 -7.08 -3.84
C ARG A 178 -12.64 -7.83 -5.09
N GLU A 179 -12.15 -9.05 -5.27
CA GLU A 179 -12.44 -9.95 -6.39
C GLU A 179 -12.16 -11.41 -5.99
N PRO A 180 -12.64 -12.40 -6.75
CA PRO A 180 -12.31 -13.81 -6.49
C PRO A 180 -10.80 -14.07 -6.57
N VAL A 181 -10.26 -14.79 -5.59
CA VAL A 181 -8.80 -15.02 -5.48
C VAL A 181 -8.20 -15.63 -6.75
N ARG A 182 -8.80 -16.73 -7.24
CA ARG A 182 -8.34 -17.42 -8.46
C ARG A 182 -8.33 -16.49 -9.68
N GLN A 183 -9.33 -15.62 -9.79
CA GLN A 183 -9.45 -14.68 -10.91
C GLN A 183 -8.39 -13.56 -10.85
N GLY A 184 -8.15 -13.01 -9.66
CA GLY A 184 -7.08 -12.04 -9.45
C GLY A 184 -5.72 -12.63 -9.77
N LEU A 185 -5.42 -13.79 -9.17
CA LEU A 185 -4.14 -14.48 -9.37
C LEU A 185 -3.85 -14.86 -10.82
N ARG A 186 -4.88 -15.18 -11.63
CA ARG A 186 -4.70 -15.48 -13.06
C ARG A 186 -4.08 -14.30 -13.84
N ARG A 187 -4.26 -13.06 -13.36
CA ARG A 187 -3.70 -11.84 -13.97
C ARG A 187 -2.39 -11.39 -13.33
N ALA A 188 -1.88 -12.15 -12.37
CA ALA A 188 -0.62 -11.84 -11.70
C ALA A 188 0.55 -12.38 -12.54
N THR A 189 1.55 -11.54 -12.75
CA THR A 189 2.85 -11.96 -13.29
C THR A 189 3.67 -12.64 -12.20
N ALA A 190 3.59 -12.11 -10.98
CA ALA A 190 4.26 -12.60 -9.79
C ALA A 190 3.40 -12.34 -8.55
N VAL A 191 3.49 -13.22 -7.55
CA VAL A 191 2.89 -13.01 -6.23
C VAL A 191 3.98 -12.60 -5.26
N ILE A 192 3.73 -11.55 -4.48
CA ILE A 192 4.60 -11.15 -3.36
C ILE A 192 3.91 -11.59 -2.07
N LEU A 193 4.50 -12.55 -1.38
CA LEU A 193 4.10 -12.95 -0.04
C LEU A 193 4.77 -12.03 0.97
N MET A 194 3.96 -11.22 1.65
CA MET A 194 4.40 -10.27 2.66
C MET A 194 4.37 -10.90 4.05
N GLY A 195 5.55 -11.03 4.67
CA GLY A 195 5.74 -11.64 5.97
C GLY A 195 5.83 -13.17 5.93
N LYS A 196 5.78 -13.79 7.12
CA LYS A 196 5.92 -15.24 7.30
C LYS A 196 4.63 -15.98 6.93
N GLY A 197 4.74 -17.16 6.34
CA GLY A 197 3.61 -18.01 5.99
C GLY A 197 3.65 -18.51 4.55
N SER A 198 2.84 -19.52 4.26
CA SER A 198 2.76 -20.19 2.95
C SER A 198 1.30 -20.41 2.58
N PRO A 199 0.54 -19.32 2.29
CA PRO A 199 -0.87 -19.43 1.97
C PRO A 199 -1.07 -20.17 0.65
N LYS A 200 -2.22 -20.86 0.52
CA LYS A 200 -2.61 -21.46 -0.77
C LYS A 200 -2.83 -20.37 -1.82
N LEU A 201 -2.29 -20.57 -3.02
CA LEU A 201 -2.44 -19.68 -4.18
C LEU A 201 -3.27 -20.39 -5.26
N PRO A 202 -4.62 -20.41 -5.13
CA PRO A 202 -5.47 -21.28 -5.95
C PRO A 202 -5.36 -20.95 -7.44
N GLY A 203 -4.93 -21.94 -8.23
CA GLY A 203 -4.78 -21.85 -9.68
C GLY A 203 -3.59 -21.00 -10.16
N TYR A 204 -2.72 -20.55 -9.25
CA TYR A 204 -1.53 -19.79 -9.59
C TYR A 204 -0.31 -20.72 -9.69
N ARG A 205 0.46 -20.60 -10.79
CA ARG A 205 1.67 -21.39 -11.05
C ARG A 205 2.88 -20.53 -11.40
N GLY A 206 2.76 -19.21 -11.28
CA GLY A 206 3.84 -18.28 -11.62
C GLY A 206 4.83 -18.09 -10.47
N PRO A 207 5.82 -17.20 -10.65
CA PRO A 207 6.80 -16.85 -9.63
C PRO A 207 6.17 -16.38 -8.31
N VAL A 208 6.74 -16.82 -7.19
CA VAL A 208 6.37 -16.39 -5.84
C VAL A 208 7.60 -15.77 -5.18
N LEU A 209 7.50 -14.49 -4.90
CA LEU A 209 8.53 -13.70 -4.23
C LEU A 209 8.16 -13.52 -2.76
N ARG A 210 9.15 -13.45 -1.89
CA ARG A 210 8.95 -13.19 -0.46
C ARG A 210 9.55 -11.85 -0.08
N ALA A 211 8.80 -11.11 0.73
CA ALA A 211 9.25 -9.85 1.29
C ALA A 211 8.77 -9.70 2.73
N GLN A 212 9.50 -8.91 3.51
CA GLN A 212 9.12 -8.58 4.88
C GLN A 212 9.07 -7.07 5.07
N LEU A 213 8.13 -6.61 5.90
CA LEU A 213 8.12 -5.21 6.33
C LEU A 213 9.12 -5.06 7.47
N VAL A 214 10.19 -4.30 7.22
CA VAL A 214 11.24 -4.02 8.19
C VAL A 214 11.12 -2.56 8.62
N PRO A 215 10.96 -2.29 9.93
CA PRO A 215 11.00 -0.92 10.43
C PRO A 215 12.38 -0.31 10.20
N GLN A 216 12.41 0.95 9.79
CA GLN A 216 13.65 1.69 9.68
C GLN A 216 14.01 2.30 11.02
N GLU A 217 15.31 2.33 11.32
CA GLU A 217 15.78 2.86 12.59
C GLU A 217 15.37 4.32 12.75
N ILE A 218 14.92 4.65 13.96
CA ILE A 218 14.65 6.01 14.39
C ILE A 218 15.77 6.40 15.36
N PRO A 219 16.67 7.33 15.00
CA PRO A 219 17.77 7.72 15.88
C PRO A 219 17.28 8.11 17.28
N GLY A 220 17.92 7.55 18.32
CA GLY A 220 17.58 7.81 19.71
C GLY A 220 16.24 7.23 20.17
N ILE A 221 15.79 6.11 19.60
CA ILE A 221 14.57 5.41 20.05
C ILE A 221 14.84 4.25 21.01
N LYS A 222 16.01 3.61 20.89
CA LYS A 222 16.39 2.46 21.73
C LYS A 222 16.36 2.86 23.20
N ASP A 223 15.73 2.03 24.02
CA ASP A 223 15.53 2.21 25.46
C ASP A 223 14.78 3.50 25.86
N LYS A 224 14.19 4.23 24.92
CA LYS A 224 13.40 5.44 25.21
C LYS A 224 11.92 5.11 25.41
N PRO A 225 11.25 5.80 26.34
CA PRO A 225 9.80 5.72 26.47
C PRO A 225 9.11 6.28 25.23
N VAL A 226 8.13 5.54 24.71
CA VAL A 226 7.37 5.93 23.51
C VAL A 226 5.87 5.83 23.78
N ILE A 227 5.14 6.85 23.36
CA ILE A 227 3.70 6.77 23.14
C ILE A 227 3.46 6.69 21.64
N ALA A 228 2.76 5.63 21.23
CA ALA A 228 2.45 5.37 19.85
C ALA A 228 0.97 5.68 19.56
N PHE A 229 0.67 6.18 18.37
CA PHE A 229 -0.71 6.25 17.88
C PHE A 229 -0.80 5.90 16.41
N ALA A 230 -1.92 5.29 16.00
CA ALA A 230 -2.09 4.91 14.60
C ALA A 230 -3.56 4.83 14.16
N GLY A 231 -3.85 5.35 12.97
CA GLY A 231 -5.14 5.33 12.27
C GLY A 231 -5.09 4.44 11.04
N ILE A 232 -4.51 3.25 11.20
CA ILE A 232 -4.37 2.21 10.17
C ILE A 232 -5.18 0.96 10.55
N GLY A 233 -5.45 0.09 9.58
CA GLY A 233 -6.20 -1.15 9.82
C GLY A 233 -5.60 -2.10 10.87
N GLN A 234 -4.30 -2.04 11.18
CA GLN A 234 -3.65 -2.88 12.20
C GLN A 234 -2.65 -2.09 13.08
N PRO A 235 -3.11 -1.31 14.08
CA PRO A 235 -2.24 -0.50 14.94
C PRO A 235 -1.19 -1.33 15.70
N LYS A 236 -1.50 -2.59 16.05
CA LYS A 236 -0.56 -3.49 16.75
C LYS A 236 0.73 -3.74 15.96
N LYS A 237 0.73 -3.63 14.62
CA LYS A 237 1.96 -3.74 13.81
C LYS A 237 2.95 -2.62 14.15
N LEU A 238 2.48 -1.41 14.43
CA LEU A 238 3.33 -0.28 14.88
C LEU A 238 3.97 -0.60 16.23
N LEU A 239 3.19 -1.07 17.20
CA LEU A 239 3.69 -1.47 18.53
C LEU A 239 4.82 -2.48 18.41
N HIS A 240 4.60 -3.59 17.70
CA HIS A 240 5.60 -4.64 17.56
C HIS A 240 6.87 -4.14 16.85
N SER A 241 6.71 -3.25 15.86
CA SER A 241 7.84 -2.68 15.12
C SER A 241 8.70 -1.75 15.98
N LEU A 242 8.06 -0.96 16.85
CA LEU A 242 8.77 -0.11 17.81
C LEU A 242 9.50 -0.95 18.86
N GLN A 243 8.85 -2.01 19.37
CA GLN A 243 9.47 -2.94 20.31
C GLN A 243 10.67 -3.68 19.68
N SER A 244 10.59 -4.07 18.41
CA SER A 244 11.74 -4.70 17.72
C SER A 244 12.93 -3.76 17.52
N LEU A 245 12.71 -2.44 17.58
CA LEU A 245 13.78 -1.43 17.59
C LEU A 245 14.29 -1.09 19.01
N GLY A 246 13.82 -1.82 20.04
CA GLY A 246 14.20 -1.59 21.44
C GLY A 246 13.48 -0.42 22.12
N ALA A 247 12.37 0.09 21.55
CA ALA A 247 11.60 1.16 22.18
C ALA A 247 10.80 0.65 23.38
N GLN A 248 10.74 1.43 24.47
CA GLN A 248 9.86 1.15 25.61
C GLN A 248 8.47 1.76 25.36
N VAL A 249 7.62 1.04 24.62
CA VAL A 249 6.29 1.55 24.29
C VAL A 249 5.37 1.51 25.52
N LYS A 250 5.06 2.68 26.08
CA LYS A 250 4.21 2.86 27.26
C LYS A 250 2.72 2.78 26.93
N GLU A 251 2.33 3.29 25.76
CA GLU A 251 0.93 3.34 25.33
C GLU A 251 0.84 3.21 23.80
N LEU A 252 -0.17 2.49 23.31
CA LEU A 252 -0.60 2.50 21.90
C LEU A 252 -2.05 2.97 21.80
N ARG A 253 -2.29 4.12 21.19
CA ARG A 253 -3.63 4.63 20.92
C ARG A 253 -4.08 4.33 19.48
N GLY A 254 -5.01 3.39 19.33
CA GLY A 254 -5.56 2.97 18.04
C GLY A 254 -6.78 3.80 17.60
N PHE A 255 -6.74 4.33 16.38
CA PHE A 255 -7.83 5.06 15.72
C PHE A 255 -8.45 4.22 14.59
N GLY A 256 -9.52 4.73 13.96
CA GLY A 256 -10.09 4.09 12.77
C GLY A 256 -9.16 4.19 11.56
N ASP A 257 -9.33 3.31 10.57
CA ASP A 257 -8.55 3.43 9.33
C ASP A 257 -8.93 4.73 8.60
N HIS A 258 -7.93 5.43 8.09
CA HIS A 258 -8.05 6.79 7.53
C HIS A 258 -8.60 7.84 8.51
N HIS A 259 -8.26 7.74 9.81
CA HIS A 259 -8.70 8.72 10.82
C HIS A 259 -8.19 10.13 10.52
N THR A 260 -9.07 11.11 10.67
CA THR A 260 -8.70 12.54 10.61
C THR A 260 -8.51 13.05 12.05
N TYR A 261 -7.28 13.40 12.40
CA TYR A 261 -6.92 13.81 13.75
C TYR A 261 -7.35 15.25 14.08
N THR A 262 -8.16 15.42 15.11
CA THR A 262 -8.54 16.74 15.62
C THR A 262 -7.38 17.40 16.38
N ALA A 263 -7.38 18.73 16.47
CA ALA A 263 -6.39 19.46 17.27
C ALA A 263 -6.42 19.04 18.75
N LYS A 264 -7.61 18.79 19.30
CA LYS A 264 -7.81 18.33 20.69
C LYS A 264 -7.22 16.94 20.93
N GLU A 265 -7.39 16.00 20.00
CA GLU A 265 -6.78 14.66 20.11
C GLU A 265 -5.25 14.73 20.10
N ILE A 266 -4.68 15.53 19.19
CA ILE A 266 -3.22 15.70 19.11
C ILE A 266 -2.68 16.39 20.37
N ALA A 267 -3.36 17.42 20.88
CA ALA A 267 -2.97 18.09 22.11
C ALA A 267 -2.95 17.13 23.31
N LYS A 268 -3.98 16.27 23.43
CA LYS A 268 -4.03 15.22 24.47
C LYS A 268 -2.88 14.22 24.35
N LEU A 269 -2.58 13.76 23.13
CA LEU A 269 -1.45 12.86 22.88
C LEU A 269 -0.11 13.50 23.26
N LYS A 270 0.10 14.78 22.92
CA LYS A 270 1.32 15.53 23.28
C LYS A 270 1.45 15.72 24.79
N ALA A 271 0.37 16.13 25.46
CA ALA A 271 0.36 16.29 26.92
C ALA A 271 0.68 14.97 27.62
N ARG A 272 0.11 13.85 27.16
CA ARG A 272 0.40 12.53 27.70
C ARG A 272 1.85 12.11 27.47
N ALA A 273 2.40 12.37 26.28
CA ALA A 273 3.80 12.09 25.98
C ALA A 273 4.75 12.91 26.87
N GLN A 274 4.43 14.18 27.11
CA GLN A 274 5.20 15.05 28.00
C GLN A 274 5.16 14.58 29.46
N GLN A 275 3.98 14.19 29.97
CA GLN A 275 3.83 13.65 31.33
C GLN A 275 4.69 12.40 31.57
N GLU A 276 4.83 11.56 30.56
CA GLU A 276 5.58 10.29 30.63
C GLU A 276 7.05 10.45 30.20
N GLY A 277 7.52 11.66 29.90
CA GLY A 277 8.85 11.91 29.33
C GLY A 277 9.09 11.15 28.01
N ALA A 278 8.02 10.81 27.29
CA ALA A 278 8.00 9.90 26.17
C ALA A 278 8.05 10.61 24.82
N GLN A 279 8.64 9.95 23.82
CA GLN A 279 8.54 10.39 22.43
C GLN A 279 7.17 9.99 21.85
N LEU A 280 6.57 10.90 21.09
CA LEU A 280 5.30 10.65 20.41
C LEU A 280 5.54 10.18 18.97
N ILE A 281 5.14 8.94 18.66
CA ILE A 281 5.42 8.29 17.38
C ILE A 281 4.14 7.80 16.70
N THR A 282 4.08 7.95 15.38
CA THR A 282 2.96 7.44 14.56
C THR A 282 3.43 6.72 13.30
N THR A 283 2.50 6.28 12.45
CA THR A 283 2.83 5.71 11.14
C THR A 283 3.09 6.80 10.12
N GLU A 284 3.84 6.51 9.06
CA GLU A 284 4.07 7.48 7.99
C GLU A 284 2.76 7.96 7.34
N LYS A 285 1.78 7.03 7.16
CA LYS A 285 0.45 7.36 6.64
C LYS A 285 -0.32 8.31 7.54
N ASP A 286 -0.21 8.15 8.86
CA ASP A 286 -0.87 9.05 9.81
C ASP A 286 -0.17 10.40 9.88
N PHE A 287 1.16 10.42 9.78
CA PHE A 287 1.97 11.64 9.81
C PHE A 287 1.62 12.61 8.67
N VAL A 288 1.38 12.08 7.45
CA VAL A 288 0.97 12.94 6.31
C VAL A 288 -0.42 13.53 6.49
N ARG A 289 -1.30 12.92 7.31
CA ARG A 289 -2.64 13.44 7.64
C ARG A 289 -2.61 14.57 8.66
N LEU A 290 -1.51 14.73 9.40
CA LEU A 290 -1.34 15.83 10.34
C LEU A 290 -1.06 17.14 9.61
N THR A 291 -1.61 18.24 10.12
CA THR A 291 -1.24 19.59 9.70
C THR A 291 0.20 19.92 10.10
N PRO A 292 0.88 20.87 9.43
CA PRO A 292 2.24 21.29 9.80
C PRO A 292 2.39 21.63 11.29
N LYS A 293 1.43 22.35 11.87
CA LYS A 293 1.40 22.68 13.31
C LYS A 293 1.26 21.44 14.20
N GLN A 294 0.45 20.46 13.79
CA GLN A 294 0.29 19.22 14.55
C GLN A 294 1.57 18.37 14.55
N ARG A 295 2.33 18.34 13.45
CA ARG A 295 3.55 17.53 13.29
C ARG A 295 4.68 17.88 14.26
N HIS A 296 4.74 19.11 14.75
CA HIS A 296 5.80 19.53 15.68
C HIS A 296 5.84 18.64 16.94
N GLY A 297 7.00 18.05 17.26
CA GLY A 297 7.16 17.13 18.38
C GLY A 297 6.58 15.72 18.15
N ILE A 298 6.18 15.38 16.92
CA ILE A 298 5.72 14.04 16.53
C ILE A 298 6.72 13.46 15.53
N ARG A 299 7.15 12.23 15.75
CA ARG A 299 7.96 11.46 14.80
C ARG A 299 7.08 10.39 14.15
N PHE A 300 7.54 9.81 13.04
CA PHE A 300 6.89 8.66 12.44
C PHE A 300 7.88 7.51 12.25
N LEU A 301 7.37 6.28 12.21
CA LEU A 301 8.14 5.08 11.92
C LEU A 301 8.04 4.74 10.43
N PRO A 302 9.13 4.94 9.65
CA PRO A 302 9.18 4.44 8.28
C PRO A 302 9.27 2.92 8.28
N VAL A 303 8.63 2.29 7.30
CA VAL A 303 8.70 0.84 7.07
C VAL A 303 9.04 0.60 5.61
N ARG A 304 10.05 -0.25 5.36
CA ARG A 304 10.40 -0.69 4.01
C ARG A 304 9.98 -2.13 3.81
N ALA A 305 9.60 -2.47 2.58
CA ALA A 305 9.56 -3.86 2.16
C ALA A 305 10.99 -4.28 1.80
N VAL A 306 11.46 -5.39 2.33
CA VAL A 306 12.75 -5.99 1.97
C VAL A 306 12.46 -7.34 1.36
N PHE A 307 12.87 -7.53 0.10
CA PHE A 307 12.76 -8.83 -0.57
C PHE A 307 13.81 -9.79 -0.03
N GLU A 308 13.41 -11.05 0.21
CA GLU A 308 14.36 -12.10 0.64
C GLU A 308 15.36 -12.46 -0.47
N ASN A 309 14.93 -12.32 -1.73
CA ASN A 309 15.78 -12.48 -2.91
C ASN A 309 15.49 -11.34 -3.90
N PRO A 310 16.20 -10.21 -3.82
CA PRO A 310 16.07 -9.10 -4.76
C PRO A 310 16.43 -9.49 -6.20
N ASP A 311 17.39 -10.40 -6.40
CA ASP A 311 17.80 -10.85 -7.73
C ASP A 311 16.67 -11.56 -8.48
N ALA A 312 15.79 -12.28 -7.77
CA ALA A 312 14.59 -12.86 -8.37
C ALA A 312 13.61 -11.79 -8.89
N VAL A 313 13.56 -10.62 -8.24
CA VAL A 313 12.75 -9.47 -8.71
C VAL A 313 13.40 -8.88 -9.97
N ILE A 314 14.72 -8.70 -9.95
CA ILE A 314 15.52 -8.19 -11.06
C ILE A 314 15.41 -9.12 -12.28
N ALA A 315 15.60 -10.43 -12.12
CA ALA A 315 15.46 -11.42 -13.18
C ALA A 315 14.05 -11.43 -13.79
N LEU A 316 13.02 -11.20 -12.97
CA LEU A 316 11.66 -11.02 -13.47
C LEU A 316 11.54 -9.74 -14.30
N MET A 317 12.10 -8.62 -13.85
CA MET A 317 12.12 -7.37 -14.63
C MET A 317 12.82 -7.56 -15.99
N ASP A 318 13.93 -8.31 -16.03
CA ASP A 318 14.68 -8.58 -17.25
C ASP A 318 13.88 -9.46 -18.23
N ARG A 319 13.22 -10.51 -17.72
CA ARG A 319 12.32 -11.37 -18.52
C ARG A 319 11.22 -10.56 -19.22
N TYR A 320 10.78 -9.47 -18.61
CA TYR A 320 9.75 -8.58 -19.17
C TYR A 320 10.31 -7.34 -19.87
N ALA A 321 11.62 -7.36 -20.21
CA ALA A 321 12.32 -6.33 -20.96
C ALA A 321 12.14 -4.92 -20.37
N ILE A 322 12.22 -4.82 -19.03
CA ILE A 322 12.37 -3.55 -18.33
C ILE A 322 13.80 -3.04 -18.58
N PRO A 323 13.99 -1.79 -19.06
CA PRO A 323 15.32 -1.30 -19.42
C PRO A 323 16.31 -1.30 -18.24
N ASN A 324 17.60 -1.33 -18.57
CA ASN A 324 18.68 -1.05 -17.63
C ASN A 324 19.64 -0.05 -18.29
N ARG A 325 19.76 1.16 -17.73
CA ARG A 325 20.57 2.24 -18.30
C ARG A 325 21.95 2.36 -17.65
N VAL A 326 22.18 1.69 -16.52
CA VAL A 326 23.49 1.71 -15.84
C VAL A 326 24.54 0.89 -16.60
N GLN A 327 24.12 -0.11 -17.37
CA GLN A 327 25.03 -0.96 -18.15
C GLN A 327 25.48 -0.35 -19.50
N LYS A 328 24.98 0.82 -19.92
CA LYS A 328 25.36 1.46 -21.20
C LYS A 328 26.51 2.47 -21.10
N SER A 329 27.15 2.59 -19.94
CA SER A 329 28.19 3.58 -19.66
C SER A 329 29.61 2.98 -19.53
N ALA A 330 29.82 1.75 -20.00
CA ALA A 330 31.11 1.08 -20.01
C ALA A 330 31.55 0.79 -21.45
#